data_AF-A0A6I9PC89-F1
#
_entry.id   AF-A0A6I9PC89-F1
#
_cell.length_a   1.000
_cell.length_b   1.000
_cell.length_c   1.000
_cell.angle_alpha   90.00
_cell.angle_beta   90.00
_cell.angle_gamma   90.00
#
_symmetry.space_group_name_H-M   'P 1'
#
loop_
_entity.id
_entity.type
_entity.pdbx_description
1 polymer ?
#
loop_
_entity_poly.entity_id
_entity_poly.type
_entity_poly.pdbx_seq_one_letter_code
_entity_poly.pdbx_strand_id
1 'polypeptide(L)'
;MTVVPGENLDETVALDPQQSTRNQDCCCERVLINISGLRFETQLQTLARFPQTLLGNPKKRMRFFDHLRNEYFFDRNRPSFDAILYYYQSGGRLRRPVNVPVDIFMEEIKFYELGEEVVENFKEDEGFIKEEERPLPENDFQRQVYV
;
A
#
# COMPACT_ATOMS: atom_id res chain seq x y z
N MET A 1 41.77 -38.46 -55.91
CA MET A 1 40.31 -38.37 -55.71
C MET A 1 40.06 -38.53 -54.21
N THR A 2 40.17 -37.42 -53.49
CA THR A 2 39.05 -36.63 -52.91
C THR A 2 38.52 -37.27 -51.63
N VAL A 3 39.16 -36.88 -50.53
CA VAL A 3 38.57 -36.82 -49.19
C VAL A 3 37.53 -35.70 -49.18
N VAL A 4 36.31 -35.99 -48.71
CA VAL A 4 35.37 -34.97 -48.24
C VAL A 4 34.78 -35.41 -46.90
N PRO A 5 34.72 -34.53 -45.87
CA PRO A 5 34.44 -34.90 -44.49
C PRO A 5 33.06 -34.43 -43.99
N GLY A 6 32.62 -35.06 -42.90
CA GLY A 6 31.89 -34.46 -41.76
C GLY A 6 30.69 -33.55 -42.03
N GLU A 7 29.49 -34.09 -41.89
CA GLU A 7 28.29 -33.31 -41.62
C GLU A 7 28.17 -33.09 -40.10
N ASN A 8 28.79 -32.01 -39.61
CA ASN A 8 28.40 -31.40 -38.34
C ASN A 8 27.20 -30.49 -38.63
N LEU A 9 26.02 -30.86 -38.14
CA LEU A 9 24.90 -29.94 -38.01
C LEU A 9 25.23 -28.96 -36.87
N ASP A 10 25.77 -27.80 -37.24
CA ASP A 10 25.76 -26.61 -36.39
C ASP A 10 24.31 -26.11 -36.28
N GLU A 11 23.60 -26.57 -35.26
CA GLU A 11 22.42 -25.86 -34.74
C GLU A 11 22.89 -24.52 -34.18
N THR A 12 22.96 -23.54 -35.07
CA THR A 12 23.03 -22.13 -34.71
C THR A 12 21.71 -21.77 -34.05
N VAL A 13 21.64 -21.94 -32.72
CA VAL A 13 20.61 -21.34 -31.88
C VAL A 13 20.76 -19.84 -32.00
N ALA A 14 20.03 -19.24 -32.93
CA ALA A 14 19.85 -17.81 -33.01
C ALA A 14 19.22 -17.36 -31.68
N LEU A 15 20.06 -16.85 -30.78
CA LEU A 15 19.63 -16.14 -29.59
C LEU A 15 18.94 -14.86 -30.07
N ASP A 16 17.62 -14.90 -30.19
CA ASP A 16 16.79 -13.73 -30.47
C ASP A 16 17.13 -12.63 -29.45
N PRO A 17 17.64 -11.46 -29.88
CA PRO A 17 17.99 -10.36 -28.96
C PRO A 17 16.76 -9.68 -28.32
N GLN A 18 15.54 -10.20 -28.54
CA GLN A 18 14.30 -9.51 -28.19
C GLN A 18 13.74 -9.87 -26.80
N GLN A 19 14.39 -10.74 -26.02
CA GLN A 19 13.92 -11.05 -24.66
C GLN A 19 14.40 -10.09 -23.56
N SER A 20 15.35 -9.19 -23.85
CA SER A 20 15.89 -8.27 -22.84
C SER A 20 15.12 -6.94 -22.70
N THR A 21 14.15 -6.64 -23.56
CA THR A 21 13.44 -5.35 -23.55
C THR A 21 12.04 -5.37 -22.96
N ARG A 22 11.44 -6.54 -22.67
CA ARG A 22 10.09 -6.60 -22.07
C ARG A 22 10.04 -6.36 -20.56
N ASN A 23 11.19 -6.32 -19.88
CA ASN A 23 11.25 -6.12 -18.43
C ASN A 23 11.50 -4.66 -18.01
N GLN A 24 11.59 -3.72 -18.97
CA GLN A 24 11.93 -2.32 -18.67
C GLN A 24 10.74 -1.35 -18.71
N ASP A 25 9.55 -1.82 -19.10
CA ASP A 25 8.33 -1.00 -19.13
C ASP A 25 7.44 -1.16 -17.88
N CYS A 26 7.73 -2.13 -17.01
CA CYS A 26 6.87 -2.46 -15.87
C CYS A 26 7.04 -1.50 -14.67
N CYS A 27 8.11 -0.70 -14.63
CA CYS A 27 8.41 0.21 -13.51
C CYS A 27 7.57 1.50 -13.53
N CYS A 28 6.93 1.81 -14.65
CA CYS A 28 6.34 3.13 -14.90
C CYS A 28 4.81 3.11 -15.04
N GLU A 29 4.15 1.98 -14.79
CA GLU A 29 2.68 1.92 -14.84
C GLU A 29 2.08 2.88 -13.81
N ARG A 30 1.37 3.91 -14.30
CA ARG A 30 0.71 4.91 -13.47
C ARG A 30 -0.72 4.47 -13.20
N VAL A 31 -1.17 4.68 -11.98
CA VAL A 31 -2.53 4.39 -11.55
C VAL A 31 -3.22 5.68 -11.11
N LEU A 32 -4.49 5.80 -11.45
CA LEU A 32 -5.34 6.89 -11.02
C LEU A 32 -6.18 6.47 -9.82
N ILE A 33 -6.17 7.30 -8.79
CA ILE A 33 -6.96 7.11 -7.58
C ILE A 33 -7.82 8.34 -7.38
N ASN A 34 -9.13 8.17 -7.43
CA ASN A 34 -10.12 9.20 -7.26
C ASN A 34 -10.75 9.11 -5.87
N ILE A 35 -10.52 10.14 -5.04
CA ILE A 35 -11.07 10.27 -3.70
C ILE A 35 -12.20 11.30 -3.75
N SER A 36 -13.46 10.86 -3.74
CA SER A 36 -14.67 11.69 -3.82
C SER A 36 -14.55 12.86 -4.82
N GLY A 37 -14.00 12.60 -6.01
CA GLY A 37 -13.79 13.55 -7.10
C GLY A 37 -12.39 14.19 -7.18
N LEU A 38 -11.53 14.02 -6.18
CA LEU A 38 -10.13 14.45 -6.21
C LEU A 38 -9.25 13.35 -6.80
N ARG A 39 -8.62 13.63 -7.95
CA ARG A 39 -7.78 12.65 -8.64
C ARG A 39 -6.32 12.77 -8.23
N PHE A 40 -5.76 11.65 -7.84
CA PHE A 40 -4.36 11.44 -7.56
C PHE A 40 -3.79 10.49 -8.59
N GLU A 41 -2.53 10.70 -8.94
CA GLU A 41 -1.80 9.84 -9.86
C GLU A 41 -0.49 9.41 -9.20
N THR A 42 -0.23 8.11 -9.22
CA THR A 42 1.01 7.54 -8.66
C THR A 42 1.48 6.34 -9.47
N GLN A 43 2.68 5.86 -9.20
CA GLN A 43 3.20 4.64 -9.84
C GLN A 43 2.71 3.40 -9.09
N LEU A 44 2.40 2.34 -9.84
CA LEU A 44 2.02 1.06 -9.26
C LEU A 44 3.13 0.50 -8.35
N GLN A 45 4.40 0.73 -8.73
CA GLN A 45 5.56 0.37 -7.92
C GLN A 45 5.56 1.07 -6.54
N THR A 46 5.07 2.31 -6.46
CA THR A 46 4.96 3.03 -5.18
C THR A 46 3.99 2.33 -4.24
N LEU A 47 2.85 1.87 -4.76
CA LEU A 47 1.87 1.12 -3.96
C LEU A 47 2.39 -0.28 -3.59
N ALA A 48 3.13 -0.93 -4.49
CA ALA A 48 3.68 -2.27 -4.29
C ALA A 48 4.71 -2.35 -3.14
N ARG A 49 5.21 -1.21 -2.64
CA ARG A 49 6.11 -1.16 -1.46
C ARG A 49 5.48 -1.76 -0.21
N PHE A 50 4.16 -1.65 -0.08
CA PHE A 50 3.42 -2.15 1.08
C PHE A 50 2.32 -3.12 0.63
N PRO A 51 2.65 -4.37 0.28
CA PRO A 51 1.71 -5.30 -0.37
C PRO A 51 0.55 -5.76 0.54
N GLN A 52 0.66 -5.53 1.85
CA GLN A 52 -0.39 -5.92 2.81
C GLN A 52 -1.52 -4.90 2.91
N THR A 53 -1.28 -3.66 2.48
CA THR A 53 -2.28 -2.59 2.56
C THR A 53 -3.36 -2.73 1.49
N LEU A 54 -4.44 -1.96 1.62
CA LEU A 54 -5.53 -1.98 0.65
C LEU A 54 -5.04 -1.62 -0.76
N LEU A 55 -4.25 -0.55 -0.90
CA LEU A 55 -3.76 -0.07 -2.19
C LEU A 55 -2.58 -0.89 -2.73
N GLY A 56 -1.76 -1.47 -1.85
CA GLY A 56 -0.66 -2.32 -2.28
C GLY A 56 -1.13 -3.69 -2.78
N ASN A 57 -2.20 -4.23 -2.20
CA ASN A 57 -2.71 -5.55 -2.56
C ASN A 57 -3.63 -5.49 -3.80
N PRO A 58 -3.26 -6.13 -4.93
CA PRO A 58 -4.07 -6.12 -6.15
C PRO A 58 -5.50 -6.64 -5.93
N LYS A 59 -5.67 -7.68 -5.09
CA LYS A 59 -6.98 -8.30 -4.84
C LYS A 59 -7.89 -7.39 -4.02
N LYS A 60 -7.33 -6.62 -3.08
CA LYS A 60 -8.11 -5.70 -2.23
C LYS A 60 -8.55 -4.47 -3.04
N ARG A 61 -7.62 -3.82 -3.74
CA ARG A 61 -7.94 -2.62 -4.54
C ARG A 61 -8.86 -2.89 -5.73
N MET A 62 -8.86 -4.10 -6.29
CA MET A 62 -9.72 -4.45 -7.43
C MET A 62 -11.21 -4.19 -7.16
N ARG A 63 -11.64 -4.31 -5.90
CA ARG A 63 -13.04 -4.04 -5.49
C ARG A 63 -13.48 -2.58 -5.70
N PHE A 64 -12.52 -1.66 -5.81
CA PHE A 64 -12.73 -0.23 -5.95
C PHE A 64 -12.44 0.27 -7.37
N PHE A 65 -12.14 -0.63 -8.31
CA PHE A 65 -11.77 -0.25 -9.67
C PHE A 65 -12.99 0.04 -10.55
N ASP A 66 -13.05 1.25 -11.10
CA ASP A 66 -14.04 1.66 -12.09
C ASP A 66 -13.48 1.42 -13.51
N HIS A 67 -13.97 0.36 -14.16
CA HIS A 67 -13.56 -0.04 -15.51
C HIS A 67 -13.91 0.98 -16.59
N LEU A 68 -14.93 1.82 -16.37
CA LEU A 68 -15.35 2.82 -17.36
C LEU A 68 -14.41 4.02 -17.37
N ARG A 69 -13.86 4.35 -16.20
CA ARG A 69 -12.98 5.52 -16.01
C ARG A 69 -11.51 5.15 -15.88
N ASN A 70 -11.19 3.86 -15.78
CA ASN A 70 -9.83 3.34 -15.58
C ASN A 70 -9.17 3.97 -14.33
N GLU A 71 -9.93 4.12 -13.25
CA GLU A 71 -9.47 4.71 -11.98
C GLU A 71 -10.00 3.91 -10.79
N TYR A 72 -9.29 3.95 -9.66
CA TYR A 72 -9.82 3.45 -8.39
C TYR A 72 -10.64 4.54 -7.73
N PHE A 73 -11.89 4.26 -7.37
CA PHE A 73 -12.78 5.23 -6.74
C PHE A 73 -13.02 4.92 -5.27
N PHE A 74 -12.84 5.93 -4.42
CA PHE A 74 -13.10 5.87 -2.99
C PHE A 74 -13.99 7.05 -2.58
N ASP A 75 -15.13 6.76 -1.97
CA ASP A 75 -15.98 7.78 -1.39
C ASP A 75 -15.54 8.10 0.05
N ARG A 76 -14.39 8.79 0.18
CA ARG A 76 -13.66 8.96 1.45
C ARG A 76 -13.10 10.38 1.63
N ASN A 77 -12.45 10.62 2.78
CA ASN A 77 -12.00 11.94 3.18
C ASN A 77 -10.86 12.44 2.27
N ARG A 78 -11.17 13.45 1.43
CA ARG A 78 -10.23 14.01 0.44
C ARG A 78 -8.93 14.53 1.07
N PRO A 79 -8.97 15.37 2.13
CA PRO A 79 -7.74 15.95 2.68
C PRO A 79 -6.80 14.94 3.34
N SER A 80 -7.32 13.81 3.80
CA SER A 80 -6.51 12.75 4.42
C SER A 80 -5.62 12.03 3.41
N PHE A 81 -6.07 11.92 2.16
CA PHE A 81 -5.40 11.06 1.18
C PHE A 81 -4.01 11.54 0.78
N ASP A 82 -3.71 12.84 0.84
CA ASP A 82 -2.37 13.38 0.60
C ASP A 82 -1.33 12.69 1.51
N ALA A 83 -1.65 12.56 2.80
CA ALA A 83 -0.77 11.92 3.77
C ALA A 83 -0.70 10.39 3.59
N ILE A 84 -1.82 9.76 3.23
CA ILE A 84 -1.86 8.32 2.92
C ILE A 84 -1.00 8.02 1.70
N LEU A 85 -1.09 8.81 0.63
CA LEU A 85 -0.27 8.64 -0.56
C LEU A 85 1.21 8.92 -0.27
N TYR A 86 1.49 9.95 0.53
CA TYR A 86 2.85 10.28 0.95
C TYR A 86 3.50 9.16 1.75
N TYR A 87 2.74 8.40 2.55
CA TYR A 87 3.25 7.21 3.25
C TYR A 87 3.90 6.20 2.28
N TYR A 88 3.26 5.92 1.14
CA TYR A 88 3.84 5.04 0.11
C TYR A 88 5.07 5.68 -0.56
N GLN A 89 4.98 6.96 -0.90
CA GLN A 89 6.05 7.69 -1.61
C GLN A 89 7.32 7.85 -0.77
N SER A 90 7.17 8.16 0.51
CA SER A 90 8.26 8.32 1.47
C SER A 90 8.83 7.00 1.98
N GLY A 91 8.13 5.89 1.74
CA GLY A 91 8.53 4.57 2.24
C GLY A 91 8.25 4.37 3.73
N GLY A 92 7.17 4.99 4.25
CA GLY A 92 6.66 4.70 5.59
C GLY A 92 6.43 5.90 6.49
N ARG A 93 6.69 7.13 6.03
CA ARG A 93 6.46 8.33 6.85
C ARG A 93 5.00 8.71 6.80
N LEU A 94 4.33 8.63 7.94
CA LEU A 94 2.95 9.03 8.11
C LEU A 94 2.87 10.30 8.96
N ARG A 95 2.29 11.36 8.42
CA ARG A 95 2.05 12.62 9.14
C ARG A 95 0.64 13.10 8.85
N ARG A 96 -0.15 13.33 9.89
CA ARG A 96 -1.52 13.82 9.75
C ARG A 96 -1.53 15.26 9.21
N PRO A 97 -2.35 15.56 8.21
CA PRO A 97 -2.59 16.94 7.79
C PRO A 97 -3.24 17.76 8.93
N VAL A 98 -2.73 18.96 9.20
CA VAL A 98 -3.19 19.80 10.33
C VAL A 98 -4.68 20.18 10.24
N ASN A 99 -5.23 20.18 9.04
CA ASN A 99 -6.63 20.47 8.73
C ASN A 99 -7.56 19.25 8.89
N VAL A 100 -7.02 18.09 9.27
CA VAL A 100 -7.78 16.85 9.45
C VAL A 100 -7.80 16.47 10.94
N PRO A 101 -8.99 16.30 11.54
CA PRO A 101 -9.14 15.75 12.89
C PRO A 101 -8.47 14.38 13.07
N VAL A 102 -8.00 14.11 14.29
CA VAL A 102 -7.22 12.91 14.61
C VAL A 102 -8.02 11.62 14.43
N ASP A 103 -9.27 11.62 14.88
CA ASP A 103 -10.25 10.55 14.73
C ASP A 103 -10.51 10.22 13.26
N ILE A 104 -10.78 11.24 12.43
CA ILE A 104 -10.99 11.06 10.99
C ILE A 104 -9.74 10.46 10.34
N PHE A 105 -8.55 10.98 10.65
CA PHE A 105 -7.33 10.44 10.06
C PHE A 105 -7.06 9.00 10.53
N MET A 106 -7.35 8.69 11.79
CA MET A 106 -7.22 7.32 12.32
C MET A 106 -8.17 6.34 11.60
N GLU A 107 -9.39 6.75 11.29
CA GLU A 107 -10.32 5.95 10.48
C GLU A 107 -9.77 5.69 9.08
N GLU A 108 -9.14 6.68 8.45
CA GLU A 108 -8.53 6.51 7.13
C GLU A 108 -7.32 5.58 7.18
N ILE A 109 -6.44 5.67 8.19
CA ILE A 109 -5.30 4.75 8.37
C ILE A 109 -5.80 3.29 8.49
N LYS A 110 -6.86 3.08 9.27
CA LYS A 110 -7.50 1.76 9.43
C LYS A 110 -8.13 1.29 8.13
N PHE A 111 -8.84 2.17 7.42
CA PHE A 111 -9.50 1.84 6.15
C PHE A 111 -8.51 1.43 5.07
N TYR A 112 -7.40 2.16 4.90
CA TYR A 112 -6.36 1.81 3.93
C TYR A 112 -5.46 0.65 4.38
N GLU A 113 -5.72 0.10 5.57
CA GLU A 113 -5.04 -1.05 6.14
C GLU A 113 -3.52 -0.84 6.18
N LEU A 114 -3.04 0.33 6.64
CA LEU A 114 -1.61 0.66 6.68
C LEU A 114 -0.78 -0.20 7.66
N GLY A 115 -1.42 -1.06 8.43
CA GLY A 115 -0.81 -1.98 9.39
C GLY A 115 -0.98 -1.52 10.83
N GLU A 116 -0.99 -2.48 11.76
CA GLU A 116 -1.18 -2.21 13.19
C GLU A 116 -0.02 -1.41 13.77
N GLU A 117 1.23 -1.73 13.40
CA GLU A 117 2.43 -0.98 13.82
C GLU A 117 2.33 0.50 13.46
N VAL A 118 1.80 0.82 12.27
CA VAL A 118 1.62 2.21 11.82
C VAL A 118 0.55 2.92 12.64
N VAL A 119 -0.53 2.21 12.98
CA VAL A 119 -1.60 2.74 13.83
C VAL A 119 -1.09 2.99 15.26
N GLU A 120 -0.28 2.09 15.81
CA GLU A 120 0.33 2.24 17.13
C GLU A 120 1.30 3.43 17.16
N ASN A 121 2.23 3.50 16.22
CA ASN A 121 3.18 4.62 16.10
C ASN A 121 2.43 5.96 15.93
N PHE A 122 1.35 5.98 15.16
CA PHE A 122 0.53 7.17 14.99
C PHE A 122 -0.16 7.60 16.30
N LYS A 123 -0.65 6.65 17.10
CA LYS A 123 -1.22 6.93 18.42
C LYS A 123 -0.18 7.51 19.38
N GLU A 124 1.01 6.94 19.40
CA GLU A 124 2.12 7.42 20.23
C GLU A 124 2.53 8.86 19.83
N ASP A 125 2.66 9.13 18.52
CA ASP A 125 3.01 10.46 17.99
C ASP A 125 1.97 11.55 18.31
N GLU A 126 0.68 11.19 18.34
CA GLU A 126 -0.40 12.11 18.72
C GLU A 126 -0.58 12.23 20.24
N GLY A 127 0.22 11.50 21.03
CA GLY A 127 0.20 11.58 22.49
C GLY A 127 -0.92 10.77 23.15
N PHE A 128 -1.50 9.78 22.46
CA PHE A 128 -2.38 8.81 23.11
C PHE A 128 -1.52 7.87 23.94
N ILE A 129 -1.44 8.17 25.23
CA ILE A 129 -0.93 7.23 26.23
C ILE A 129 -1.86 6.01 26.17
N LYS A 130 -1.32 4.80 25.93
CA LYS A 130 -2.06 3.56 26.18
C LYS A 130 -2.53 3.66 27.64
N GLU A 131 -3.83 3.84 27.87
CA GLU A 131 -4.37 3.72 29.23
C GLU A 131 -3.87 2.37 29.74
N GLU A 132 -3.02 2.38 30.77
CA GLU A 132 -2.77 1.15 31.52
C GLU A 132 -4.15 0.67 31.95
N GLU A 133 -4.64 -0.41 31.35
CA GLU A 133 -5.76 -1.16 31.89
C GLU A 133 -5.37 -1.45 33.33
N ARG A 134 -5.85 -0.65 34.30
CA ARG A 134 -5.68 -0.94 35.71
C ARG A 134 -6.34 -2.31 35.85
N PRO A 135 -5.59 -3.40 36.06
CA PRO A 135 -6.21 -4.70 36.18
C PRO A 135 -7.22 -4.57 37.30
N LEU A 136 -8.47 -4.93 37.02
CA LEU A 136 -9.51 -4.96 38.05
C LEU A 136 -8.91 -5.73 39.23
N PRO A 137 -8.97 -5.19 40.46
CA PRO A 137 -8.43 -5.88 41.61
C PRO A 137 -9.03 -7.30 41.67
N GLU A 138 -8.17 -8.31 41.88
CA GLU A 138 -8.56 -9.73 41.88
C GLU A 138 -9.55 -10.06 43.00
N ASN A 139 -9.63 -9.22 44.04
CA ASN A 139 -10.49 -9.41 45.20
C ASN A 139 -11.92 -8.89 44.96
N ASP A 140 -12.92 -9.75 45.16
CA ASP A 140 -14.35 -9.42 45.06
C ASP A 140 -14.76 -8.22 45.93
N PHE A 141 -14.17 -8.08 47.12
CA PHE A 141 -14.46 -6.96 48.04
C PHE A 141 -13.94 -5.61 47.54
N GLN A 142 -12.90 -5.58 46.70
CA GLN A 142 -12.33 -4.34 46.16
C GLN A 142 -13.11 -3.83 44.94
N ARG A 143 -13.90 -4.69 44.28
CA ARG A 143 -14.80 -4.31 43.18
C ARG A 143 -16.03 -3.55 43.64
N GLN A 144 -16.47 -3.76 44.88
CA GLN A 144 -17.66 -3.09 45.44
C GLN A 144 -17.46 -1.61 45.76
N VAL A 145 -16.21 -1.16 45.93
CA VAL A 145 -15.86 0.23 46.24
C VAL A 145 -15.53 1.04 44.97
N TYR A 146 -15.40 0.38 43.82
CA TYR A 146 -15.05 0.99 42.54
C TYR A 146 -16.27 1.51 41.76
N VAL A 147 -17.23 2.12 42.47
CA VAL A 147 -18.45 2.76 41.91
C VAL A 147 -18.26 4.27 41.83
#